data_AF-A0A1D1XFS2-F1
#
_entry.id   AF-A0A1D1XFS2-F1
#
_cell.length_a   1.000
_cell.length_b   1.000
_cell.length_c   1.000
_cell.angle_alpha   90.00
_cell.angle_beta   90.00
_cell.angle_gamma   90.00
#
_symmetry.space_group_name_H-M   'P 1'
#
loop_
_entity.id
_entity.type
_entity.pdbx_description
1 polymer ?
#
loop_
_entity_poly.entity_id
_entity_poly.type
_entity_poly.pdbx_seq_one_letter_code
_entity_poly.pdbx_strand_id
1 'polypeptide(L)'
;MALNLDALVETLRKPTMVGVVSDLVLFSGTLCVAVFVGLLVGWAWRPRWAAVLVGGDEEKPDGNGSRLRPSSSGASGGAGSVMGLPIFGSLKAQLPSGSTSLIPYESSENVMGGLASSSTEGGESVAVTTEDLEYLSRLVEVTDGGPAWQQMMDKSLPNMGYQAWRRDHPVGPPQYRSRTVFEDASPETVRDFFWDDEFRMKGKWDDMLIYHRTLMECTKTGTMIVHWVRKFPFFCSNREYIIGRRIWDSGTAYYCVTKGLCKESKDKMYSAEV
;
A
#
# COMPACT_ATOMS: atom_id res chain seq x y z
N MET A 1 30.27 -59.25 -6.38
CA MET A 1 29.17 -58.27 -6.32
C MET A 1 27.78 -58.89 -6.13
N ALA A 2 27.53 -60.15 -6.53
CA ALA A 2 26.21 -60.79 -6.37
C ALA A 2 25.78 -61.06 -4.91
N LEU A 3 26.72 -61.40 -4.01
CA LEU A 3 26.40 -61.80 -2.63
C LEU A 3 25.80 -60.68 -1.75
N ASN A 4 26.01 -59.41 -2.07
CA ASN A 4 25.40 -58.30 -1.33
C ASN A 4 23.95 -58.05 -1.76
N LEU A 5 23.59 -58.36 -3.00
CA LEU A 5 22.23 -58.16 -3.49
C LEU A 5 21.30 -59.26 -2.97
N ASP A 6 21.76 -60.50 -2.92
CA ASP A 6 20.95 -61.62 -2.40
C ASP A 6 20.64 -61.46 -0.90
N ALA A 7 21.62 -61.05 -0.09
CA ALA A 7 21.40 -60.77 1.32
C ALA A 7 20.41 -59.61 1.55
N LEU A 8 20.44 -58.60 0.68
CA LEU A 8 19.55 -57.43 0.75
C LEU A 8 18.13 -57.80 0.28
N VAL A 9 17.99 -58.62 -0.76
CA VAL A 9 16.71 -59.18 -1.22
C VAL A 9 16.08 -60.10 -0.18
N GLU A 10 16.88 -60.91 0.52
CA GLU A 10 16.39 -61.81 1.58
C GLU A 10 15.95 -61.04 2.84
N THR A 11 16.64 -59.94 3.15
CA THR A 11 16.26 -59.04 4.25
C THR A 11 14.96 -58.28 3.93
N LEU A 12 14.77 -57.92 2.65
CA LEU A 12 13.55 -57.28 2.14
C LEU A 12 12.36 -58.25 2.08
N ARG A 13 12.56 -59.56 1.85
CA ARG A 13 11.48 -60.56 1.73
C ARG A 13 10.75 -60.91 3.02
N LYS A 14 11.24 -60.48 4.18
CA LYS A 14 10.52 -60.70 5.45
C LYS A 14 9.17 -59.97 5.39
N PRO A 15 8.03 -60.65 5.65
CA PRO A 15 6.69 -60.09 5.41
C PRO A 15 6.42 -58.78 6.18
N THR A 16 7.13 -58.55 7.28
CA THR A 16 7.09 -57.32 8.07
C THR A 16 7.92 -56.18 7.46
N MET A 17 9.04 -56.48 6.80
CA MET A 17 9.91 -55.48 6.15
C MET A 17 9.37 -55.03 4.81
N VAL A 18 8.73 -55.93 4.04
CA VAL A 18 8.03 -55.55 2.79
C VAL A 18 6.94 -54.51 3.07
N GLY A 19 6.18 -54.67 4.17
CA GLY A 19 5.15 -53.72 4.58
C GLY A 19 5.72 -52.33 4.91
N VAL A 20 6.78 -52.27 5.74
CA VAL A 20 7.42 -51.00 6.11
C VAL A 20 8.05 -50.30 4.90
N VAL A 21 8.67 -51.04 3.98
CA VAL A 21 9.24 -50.49 2.76
C VAL A 21 8.14 -50.01 1.81
N SER A 22 7.04 -50.75 1.68
CA SER A 22 5.89 -50.33 0.89
C SER A 22 5.26 -49.04 1.44
N ASP A 23 5.08 -48.94 2.76
CA ASP A 23 4.55 -47.73 3.40
C ASP A 23 5.51 -46.55 3.20
N LEU A 24 6.82 -46.74 3.37
CA LEU A 24 7.83 -45.70 3.13
C LEU A 24 7.82 -45.20 1.68
N VAL A 25 7.67 -46.11 0.71
CA VAL A 25 7.54 -45.75 -0.71
C VAL A 25 6.25 -44.98 -0.98
N LEU A 26 5.15 -45.34 -0.33
CA LEU A 26 3.86 -44.65 -0.45
C LEU A 26 3.93 -43.23 0.14
N PHE A 27 4.54 -43.07 1.32
CA PHE A 27 4.79 -41.77 1.96
C PHE A 27 5.75 -40.90 1.15
N SER A 28 6.81 -41.49 0.61
CA SER A 28 7.73 -40.76 -0.27
C SER A 28 7.02 -40.32 -1.56
N GLY A 29 6.16 -41.17 -2.12
CA GLY A 29 5.36 -40.85 -3.31
C GLY A 29 4.42 -39.66 -3.08
N THR A 30 3.68 -39.64 -1.97
CA THR A 30 2.78 -38.53 -1.63
C THR A 30 3.54 -37.23 -1.37
N LEU A 31 4.70 -37.30 -0.71
CA LEU A 31 5.56 -36.13 -0.50
C LEU A 31 6.13 -35.59 -1.82
N CYS A 32 6.60 -36.47 -2.72
CA CYS A 32 7.08 -36.07 -4.04
C CYS A 32 5.96 -35.40 -4.85
N VAL A 33 4.75 -35.96 -4.87
CA VAL A 33 3.61 -35.35 -5.56
C VAL A 33 3.31 -33.95 -5.01
N ALA A 34 3.32 -33.77 -3.68
CA ALA A 34 3.12 -32.45 -3.08
C ALA A 34 4.21 -31.44 -3.50
N VAL A 35 5.47 -31.87 -3.58
CA VAL A 35 6.58 -31.04 -4.06
C VAL A 35 6.40 -30.66 -5.53
N PHE A 36 6.04 -31.61 -6.40
CA PHE A 36 5.80 -31.34 -7.83
C PHE A 36 4.60 -30.42 -8.04
N VAL A 37 3.51 -30.63 -7.30
CA VAL A 37 2.34 -29.73 -7.34
C VAL A 37 2.72 -28.34 -6.86
N GLY A 38 3.48 -28.21 -5.76
CA GLY A 38 3.98 -26.93 -5.28
C GLY A 38 4.90 -26.23 -6.27
N LEU A 39 5.76 -26.98 -6.97
CA LEU A 39 6.61 -26.49 -8.05
C LEU A 39 5.79 -26.00 -9.25
N LEU A 40 4.80 -26.78 -9.69
CA LEU A 40 3.93 -26.41 -10.81
C LEU A 40 3.07 -25.19 -10.48
N VAL A 41 2.48 -25.14 -9.28
CA VAL A 41 1.71 -23.98 -8.82
C VAL A 41 2.62 -22.76 -8.66
N GLY A 42 3.82 -22.92 -8.10
CA GLY A 42 4.79 -21.83 -7.98
C GLY A 42 5.31 -21.31 -9.33
N TRP A 43 5.49 -22.19 -10.33
CA TRP A 43 5.89 -21.82 -11.70
C TRP A 43 4.75 -21.21 -12.51
N ALA A 44 3.53 -21.73 -12.37
CA ALA A 44 2.33 -21.18 -13.00
C ALA A 44 1.89 -19.86 -12.34
N TRP A 45 2.28 -19.63 -11.09
CA TRP A 45 2.07 -18.37 -10.40
C TRP A 45 3.08 -17.34 -10.90
N ARG A 46 2.77 -16.70 -12.03
CA ARG A 46 3.33 -15.39 -12.38
C ARG A 46 2.39 -14.32 -11.86
N PRO A 47 2.69 -13.67 -10.72
CA PRO A 47 1.86 -12.57 -10.26
C PRO A 47 1.95 -11.44 -11.30
N ARG A 48 0.80 -11.03 -11.83
CA ARG A 48 0.73 -9.94 -12.83
C ARG A 48 1.27 -8.60 -12.30
N TRP A 49 1.42 -8.44 -10.98
CA TRP A 49 2.07 -7.28 -10.36
C TRP A 49 3.59 -7.25 -10.56
N ALA A 50 4.25 -8.39 -10.77
CA ALA A 50 5.69 -8.44 -11.03
C ALA A 50 6.06 -7.98 -12.45
N ALA A 51 5.13 -8.09 -13.41
CA ALA A 51 5.31 -7.56 -14.76
C ALA A 51 5.33 -6.02 -14.80
N VAL A 52 4.68 -5.37 -13.84
CA VAL A 52 4.70 -3.90 -13.69
C VAL A 52 6.04 -3.40 -13.11
N LEU A 53 6.82 -4.26 -12.47
CA LEU A 53 8.13 -3.91 -11.89
C LEU A 53 9.33 -4.29 -12.78
N VAL A 54 9.11 -5.04 -13.87
CA VAL A 54 10.18 -5.50 -14.79
C VAL A 54 9.87 -5.16 -16.28
N GLY A 55 8.70 -4.59 -16.58
CA GLY A 55 8.30 -4.17 -17.93
C GLY A 55 8.67 -2.73 -18.24
N GLY A 56 9.96 -2.41 -18.26
CA GLY A 56 10.51 -1.29 -19.03
C GLY A 56 11.25 -1.89 -20.22
N ASP A 57 10.89 -1.44 -21.43
CA ASP A 57 11.48 -1.76 -22.72
C ASP A 57 10.98 -3.03 -23.42
N GLU A 58 9.75 -2.96 -23.95
CA GLU A 58 9.38 -3.69 -25.15
C GLU A 58 9.56 -2.75 -26.36
N GLU A 59 10.78 -2.70 -26.89
CA GLU A 59 11.10 -2.04 -28.16
C GLU A 59 10.45 -2.79 -29.33
N LYS A 60 9.58 -2.08 -30.04
CA LYS A 60 9.00 -2.51 -31.32
C LYS A 60 10.03 -2.28 -32.44
N PRO A 61 10.30 -3.24 -33.34
CA PRO A 61 11.23 -3.03 -34.44
C PRO A 61 10.51 -2.28 -35.57
N ASP A 62 10.74 -0.97 -35.66
CA ASP A 62 10.41 -0.22 -36.87
C ASP A 62 11.54 -0.42 -37.90
N GLY A 63 11.17 -0.99 -39.04
CA GLY A 63 12.05 -1.26 -40.15
C GLY A 63 12.44 0.00 -40.91
N ASN A 64 13.68 -0.04 -41.39
CA ASN A 64 14.26 0.69 -42.51
C ASN A 64 14.74 2.15 -42.29
N GLY A 65 16.07 2.31 -42.39
CA GLY A 65 16.62 3.39 -43.21
C GLY A 65 17.85 4.14 -42.70
N SER A 66 19.02 3.67 -43.14
CA SER A 66 20.25 4.44 -43.40
C SER A 66 21.32 4.60 -42.28
N ARG A 67 22.49 4.13 -42.71
CA ARG A 67 23.86 4.20 -42.16
C ARG A 67 24.21 5.52 -41.48
N LEU A 68 25.02 5.45 -40.42
CA LEU A 68 26.47 5.75 -40.48
C LEU A 68 27.18 5.24 -39.21
N ARG A 69 28.36 4.65 -39.44
CA ARG A 69 29.31 4.07 -38.48
C ARG A 69 30.18 5.21 -37.90
N PRO A 70 30.76 5.05 -36.70
CA PRO A 70 32.20 4.77 -36.68
C PRO A 70 32.62 3.70 -35.66
N SER A 71 33.81 3.16 -35.91
CA SER A 71 34.46 2.05 -35.19
C SER A 71 35.45 2.59 -34.16
N SER A 72 35.67 1.82 -33.07
CA SER A 72 36.97 1.43 -32.47
C SER A 72 36.69 0.78 -31.11
N SER A 73 36.83 -0.55 -30.95
CA SER A 73 38.00 -1.30 -30.42
C SER A 73 38.34 -0.98 -28.96
N GLY A 74 38.54 -1.90 -28.01
CA GLY A 74 38.58 -3.37 -27.93
C GLY A 74 38.54 -3.74 -26.42
N ALA A 75 37.89 -4.83 -26.03
CA ALA A 75 38.45 -6.17 -25.81
C ALA A 75 38.87 -6.49 -24.35
N SER A 76 38.62 -7.75 -23.98
CA SER A 76 38.93 -8.48 -22.73
C SER A 76 37.94 -8.28 -21.58
N GLY A 77 37.41 -9.31 -20.92
CA GLY A 77 37.61 -10.75 -21.00
C GLY A 77 37.17 -11.35 -19.65
N GLY A 78 36.62 -12.58 -19.64
CA GLY A 78 36.48 -13.35 -18.40
C GLY A 78 35.10 -13.94 -18.16
N ALA A 79 35.00 -15.25 -18.41
CA ALA A 79 33.92 -16.11 -17.98
C ALA A 79 33.84 -16.19 -16.44
N GLY A 80 32.64 -16.40 -15.91
CA GLY A 80 32.42 -16.63 -14.48
C GLY A 80 30.95 -16.79 -14.13
N SER A 81 30.37 -17.92 -14.52
CA SER A 81 29.08 -18.37 -14.01
C SER A 81 29.23 -18.74 -12.54
N VAL A 82 28.53 -18.04 -11.65
CA VAL A 82 28.28 -18.47 -10.26
C VAL A 82 26.83 -18.17 -9.90
N MET A 83 26.07 -19.24 -9.72
CA MET A 83 24.72 -19.25 -9.14
C MET A 83 24.75 -18.65 -7.73
N GLY A 84 24.22 -17.45 -7.57
CA GLY A 84 23.96 -16.82 -6.27
C GLY A 84 22.49 -16.99 -5.86
N LEU A 85 22.22 -17.88 -4.92
CA LEU A 85 20.95 -17.96 -4.19
C LEU A 85 20.79 -16.72 -3.30
N PRO A 86 19.69 -15.94 -3.36
CA PRO A 86 19.45 -14.91 -2.37
C PRO A 86 18.91 -15.55 -1.09
N ILE A 87 19.76 -15.57 -0.06
CA ILE A 87 19.40 -15.86 1.33
C ILE A 87 18.42 -14.76 1.79
N PHE A 88 17.16 -15.12 2.00
CA PHE A 88 16.17 -14.23 2.63
C PHE A 88 16.46 -14.09 4.12
N GLY A 89 17.08 -12.98 4.50
CA GLY A 89 17.26 -12.57 5.89
C GLY A 89 15.94 -12.13 6.53
N SER A 90 15.36 -13.02 7.33
CA SER A 90 14.62 -12.79 8.59
C SER A 90 13.83 -11.47 8.73
N LEU A 91 12.55 -11.49 8.33
CA LEU A 91 11.54 -10.54 8.83
C LEU A 91 10.91 -11.11 10.11
N LYS A 92 11.44 -10.71 11.26
CA LYS A 92 10.84 -10.98 12.58
C LYS A 92 9.80 -9.90 12.88
N ALA A 93 8.57 -10.10 12.42
CA ALA A 93 7.42 -9.29 12.83
C ALA A 93 6.75 -9.95 14.04
N GLN A 94 6.81 -9.28 15.20
CA GLN A 94 5.98 -9.63 16.37
C GLN A 94 4.58 -9.04 16.16
N LEU A 95 3.57 -9.92 16.16
CA LEU A 95 2.14 -9.57 16.19
C LEU A 95 1.69 -9.36 17.64
N PRO A 96 0.92 -8.29 17.94
CA PRO A 96 0.04 -8.26 19.10
C PRO A 96 -1.30 -8.91 18.76
N SER A 97 -1.72 -9.84 19.61
CA SER A 97 -2.98 -10.59 19.53
C SER A 97 -4.19 -9.80 20.05
N GLY A 98 -5.34 -10.05 19.44
CA GLY A 98 -6.70 -9.88 20.02
C GLY A 98 -7.34 -8.51 19.79
N SER A 99 -8.61 -8.37 19.40
CA SER A 99 -9.71 -9.32 19.18
C SER A 99 -10.71 -8.68 18.21
N THR A 100 -11.15 -9.45 17.21
CA THR A 100 -12.17 -9.04 16.23
C THR A 100 -13.54 -9.43 16.77
N SER A 101 -14.45 -8.48 16.98
CA SER A 101 -15.88 -8.79 17.01
C SER A 101 -16.46 -8.65 15.61
N LEU A 102 -17.09 -9.73 15.16
CA LEU A 102 -17.74 -9.86 13.86
C LEU A 102 -19.16 -9.29 13.97
N ILE A 103 -19.51 -8.32 13.13
CA ILE A 103 -20.90 -8.03 12.77
C ILE A 103 -21.04 -8.19 11.25
N PRO A 104 -21.93 -9.05 10.74
CA PRO A 104 -22.21 -9.15 9.31
C PRO A 104 -22.92 -7.88 8.84
N TYR A 105 -22.48 -7.30 7.73
CA TYR A 105 -23.22 -6.22 7.07
C TYR A 105 -24.18 -6.84 6.04
N GLU A 106 -25.48 -6.62 6.24
CA GLU A 106 -26.49 -6.84 5.20
C GLU A 106 -26.51 -5.63 4.27
N SER A 107 -26.50 -5.93 2.98
CA SER A 107 -26.70 -5.00 1.89
C SER A 107 -28.19 -4.65 1.79
N SER A 108 -28.54 -3.36 1.86
CA SER A 108 -29.86 -2.92 1.44
C SER A 108 -29.77 -1.64 0.62
N GLU A 109 -30.26 -1.74 -0.61
CA GLU A 109 -30.34 -0.68 -1.60
C GLU A 109 -31.58 0.21 -1.38
N ASN A 110 -31.43 1.50 -1.70
CA ASN A 110 -32.46 2.49 -2.07
C ASN A 110 -33.64 2.77 -1.12
N VAL A 111 -33.68 3.99 -0.56
CA VAL A 111 -34.87 4.88 -0.68
C VAL A 111 -34.42 6.35 -0.79
N MET A 112 -34.83 6.97 -1.90
CA MET A 112 -34.85 8.41 -2.14
C MET A 112 -35.95 9.08 -1.29
N GLY A 113 -35.63 10.15 -0.57
CA GLY A 113 -36.63 10.97 0.12
C GLY A 113 -36.02 12.24 0.68
N GLY A 114 -36.26 13.37 0.01
CA GLY A 114 -35.94 14.69 0.54
C GLY A 114 -36.95 15.14 1.60
N LEU A 115 -36.52 15.97 2.55
CA LEU A 115 -36.91 17.38 2.69
C LEU A 115 -36.45 17.94 4.05
N ALA A 116 -36.33 19.27 4.06
CA ALA A 116 -36.55 20.18 5.18
C ALA A 116 -35.41 20.39 6.19
N SER A 117 -34.83 21.58 6.03
CA SER A 117 -34.18 22.40 7.04
C SER A 117 -34.85 22.31 8.42
N SER A 118 -34.08 21.92 9.42
CA SER A 118 -34.27 22.38 10.79
C SER A 118 -33.00 23.11 11.22
N SER A 119 -33.07 24.44 11.19
CA SER A 119 -32.17 25.32 11.91
C SER A 119 -32.21 24.97 13.39
N THR A 120 -31.12 24.41 13.89
CA THR A 120 -30.83 24.36 15.31
C THR A 120 -29.43 24.93 15.46
N GLU A 121 -29.36 26.13 16.02
CA GLU A 121 -28.14 26.76 16.50
C GLU A 121 -27.53 25.87 17.59
N GLY A 122 -26.65 24.97 17.15
CA GLY A 122 -25.65 24.31 17.97
C GLY A 122 -24.34 24.57 17.27
N GLY A 123 -23.36 25.15 17.98
CA GLY A 123 -22.11 25.65 17.41
C GLY A 123 -21.56 24.71 16.36
N GLU A 124 -21.49 25.19 15.11
CA GLU A 124 -20.94 24.48 13.98
C GLU A 124 -19.50 24.12 14.36
N SER A 125 -19.25 22.88 14.76
CA SER A 125 -17.91 22.42 15.10
C SER A 125 -17.11 22.53 13.81
N VAL A 126 -16.34 23.60 13.68
CA VAL A 126 -15.55 23.87 12.48
C VAL A 126 -14.57 22.72 12.33
N ALA A 127 -14.79 21.88 11.30
CA ALA A 127 -14.06 20.63 11.12
C ALA A 127 -12.54 20.83 11.00
N VAL A 128 -12.14 21.98 10.46
CA VAL A 128 -10.74 22.39 10.31
C VAL A 128 -10.59 23.87 10.62
N THR A 129 -9.76 24.16 11.61
CA THR A 129 -9.61 25.47 12.23
C THR A 129 -8.31 26.17 11.80
N THR A 130 -8.16 27.45 12.13
CA THR A 130 -6.92 28.20 11.86
C THR A 130 -5.76 27.67 12.70
N GLU A 131 -6.05 27.14 13.89
CA GLU A 131 -5.08 26.50 14.78
C GLU A 131 -4.49 25.24 14.13
N ASP A 132 -5.28 24.50 13.35
CA ASP A 132 -4.79 23.35 12.58
C ASP A 132 -3.82 23.80 11.46
N LEU A 133 -4.05 24.97 10.85
CA LEU A 133 -3.14 25.58 9.87
C LEU A 133 -1.82 26.01 10.52
N GLU A 134 -1.88 26.70 11.66
CA GLU A 134 -0.68 27.10 12.39
C GLU A 134 0.15 25.88 12.82
N TYR A 135 -0.52 24.82 13.25
CA TYR A 135 0.12 23.56 13.57
C TYR A 135 0.80 22.93 12.35
N LEU A 136 0.13 22.90 11.19
CA LEU A 136 0.73 22.43 9.93
C LEU A 136 1.97 23.27 9.55
N SER A 137 1.89 24.60 9.64
CA SER A 137 3.01 25.50 9.35
C SER A 137 4.23 25.18 10.21
N ARG A 138 4.06 25.02 11.53
CA ARG A 138 5.14 24.62 12.44
C ARG A 138 5.78 23.29 12.06
N LEU A 139 5.00 22.31 11.61
CA LEU A 139 5.51 21.01 11.15
C LEU A 139 6.31 21.12 9.85
N VAL A 140 5.84 21.93 8.89
CA VAL A 140 6.48 22.10 7.58
C VAL A 140 7.83 22.82 7.73
N GLU A 141 7.86 23.86 8.58
CA GLU A 141 9.04 24.67 8.89
C GLU A 141 10.00 23.99 9.89
N VAL A 142 9.58 22.87 10.50
CA VAL A 142 10.35 22.15 11.52
C VAL A 142 10.62 23.02 12.75
N THR A 143 9.64 23.84 13.11
CA THR A 143 9.64 24.73 14.29
C THR A 143 8.72 24.22 15.39
N ASP A 144 8.23 22.97 15.27
CA ASP A 144 7.29 22.34 16.19
C ASP A 144 7.92 21.86 17.52
N GLY A 145 9.25 21.90 17.63
CA GLY A 145 9.98 21.45 18.82
C GLY A 145 10.02 19.93 19.01
N GLY A 146 9.53 19.15 18.03
CA GLY A 146 9.56 17.70 18.06
C GLY A 146 10.95 17.09 17.81
N PRO A 147 11.07 15.75 17.91
CA PRO A 147 12.31 15.03 17.63
C PRO A 147 12.83 15.26 16.20
N ALA A 148 14.12 15.02 16.02
CA ALA A 148 14.78 15.15 14.72
C ALA A 148 14.18 14.19 13.67
N TRP A 149 14.05 14.70 12.45
CA TRP A 149 13.60 13.94 11.28
C TRP A 149 14.71 13.02 10.76
N GLN A 150 14.41 11.74 10.56
CA GLN A 150 15.31 10.75 9.96
C GLN A 150 14.96 10.57 8.49
N GLN A 151 15.91 10.80 7.59
CA GLN A 151 15.68 10.64 6.15
C GLN A 151 15.51 9.16 5.80
N MET A 152 14.43 8.84 5.10
CA MET A 152 14.07 7.47 4.69
C MET A 152 14.10 7.27 3.17
N MET A 153 14.01 8.34 2.39
CA MET A 153 14.07 8.27 0.93
C MET A 153 14.67 9.54 0.34
N ASP A 154 15.48 9.36 -0.71
CA ASP A 154 15.93 10.41 -1.62
C ASP A 154 15.93 9.84 -3.04
N LYS A 155 15.15 10.44 -3.93
CA LYS A 155 15.00 10.03 -5.33
C LYS A 155 14.95 11.26 -6.22
N SER A 156 15.65 11.21 -7.33
CA SER A 156 15.62 12.24 -8.35
C SER A 156 15.35 11.65 -9.73
N LEU A 157 14.52 12.35 -10.48
CA LEU A 157 14.25 12.19 -11.90
C LEU A 157 14.57 13.54 -12.58
N PRO A 158 14.73 13.60 -13.92
CA PRO A 158 15.09 14.84 -14.61
C PRO A 158 14.16 16.03 -14.34
N ASN A 159 12.87 15.79 -14.12
CA ASN A 159 11.84 16.82 -13.88
C ASN A 159 11.17 16.72 -12.50
N MET A 160 11.62 15.82 -11.62
CA MET A 160 10.97 15.59 -10.33
C MET A 160 11.97 15.14 -9.26
N GLY A 161 11.90 15.77 -8.09
CA GLY A 161 12.64 15.35 -6.89
C GLY A 161 11.69 14.85 -5.81
N TYR A 162 12.05 13.77 -5.12
CA TYR A 162 11.28 13.24 -3.99
C TYR A 162 12.18 12.89 -2.80
N GLN A 163 11.87 13.47 -1.66
CA GLN A 163 12.53 13.19 -0.40
C GLN A 163 11.48 12.86 0.66
N ALA A 164 11.78 11.92 1.54
CA ALA A 164 10.90 11.56 2.65
C ALA A 164 11.69 11.36 3.94
N TRP A 165 11.06 11.73 5.04
CA TRP A 165 11.57 11.61 6.39
C TRP A 165 10.51 10.97 7.30
N ARG A 166 10.99 10.25 8.31
CA ARG A 166 10.20 9.69 9.40
C ARG A 166 10.76 10.19 10.72
N ARG A 167 9.91 10.36 11.72
CA ARG A 167 10.33 10.45 13.12
C ARG A 167 9.35 9.69 14.01
N ASP A 168 9.86 9.18 15.13
CA ASP A 168 9.01 8.53 16.13
C ASP A 168 8.56 9.57 17.16
N HIS A 169 7.26 9.61 17.43
CA HIS A 169 6.69 10.53 18.42
C HIS A 169 6.63 9.83 19.80
N PRO A 170 7.05 10.46 20.91
CA PRO A 170 7.08 9.81 22.22
C PRO A 170 5.69 9.33 22.69
N VAL A 171 4.65 10.05 22.30
CA VAL A 171 3.24 9.80 22.70
C VAL A 171 2.37 9.67 21.45
N GLY A 172 2.69 8.75 20.55
CA GLY A 172 1.85 8.55 19.37
C GLY A 172 2.45 7.68 18.26
N PRO A 173 1.71 7.52 17.16
CA PRO A 173 2.23 6.84 15.98
C PRO A 173 3.41 7.63 15.36
N PRO A 174 4.25 6.96 14.56
CA PRO A 174 5.28 7.63 13.80
C PRO A 174 4.70 8.72 12.90
N GLN A 175 5.46 9.80 12.77
CA GLN A 175 5.13 10.91 11.88
C GLN A 175 5.98 10.83 10.62
N TYR A 176 5.39 11.23 9.50
CA TYR A 176 6.02 11.22 8.20
C TYR A 176 5.95 12.61 7.57
N ARG A 177 7.01 12.97 6.87
CA ARG A 177 7.13 14.20 6.10
C ARG A 177 7.71 13.85 4.74
N SER A 178 7.17 14.44 3.69
CA SER A 178 7.74 14.31 2.34
C SER A 178 7.84 15.66 1.68
N ARG A 179 8.83 15.80 0.80
CA ARG A 179 9.02 16.94 -0.08
C ARG A 179 9.08 16.41 -1.49
N THR A 180 8.21 16.92 -2.34
CA THR A 180 8.22 16.66 -3.77
C THR A 180 8.44 17.98 -4.50
N VAL A 181 9.31 17.98 -5.51
CA VAL A 181 9.52 19.10 -6.42
C VAL A 181 9.07 18.66 -7.80
N PHE A 182 8.21 19.46 -8.42
CA PHE A 182 7.77 19.30 -9.80
C PHE A 182 8.31 20.51 -10.58
N GLU A 183 9.17 20.26 -11.57
CA GLU A 183 9.79 21.34 -12.36
C GLU A 183 8.84 21.86 -13.45
N ASP A 184 7.82 21.07 -13.80
CA ASP A 184 6.91 21.25 -14.94
C ASP A 184 5.44 21.47 -14.52
N ALA A 185 5.17 21.79 -13.25
CA ALA A 185 3.82 22.01 -12.75
C ALA A 185 3.69 23.30 -11.92
N SER A 186 2.60 24.04 -12.12
CA SER A 186 2.29 25.23 -11.33
C SER A 186 1.69 24.86 -9.96
N PRO A 187 1.83 25.70 -8.92
CA PRO A 187 1.23 25.46 -7.61
C PRO A 187 -0.29 25.23 -7.66
N GLU A 188 -1.00 25.96 -8.52
CA GLU A 188 -2.45 25.85 -8.72
C GLU A 188 -2.81 24.51 -9.33
N THR A 189 -2.03 24.06 -10.31
CA THR A 189 -2.21 22.75 -10.95
C THR A 189 -2.04 21.62 -9.94
N VAL A 190 -0.99 21.70 -9.12
CA VAL A 190 -0.73 20.70 -8.07
C VAL A 190 -1.83 20.71 -7.02
N ARG A 191 -2.28 21.90 -6.59
CA ARG A 191 -3.40 22.06 -5.66
C ARG A 191 -4.67 21.37 -6.19
N ASP A 192 -5.07 21.69 -7.41
CA ASP A 192 -6.30 21.17 -8.01
C ASP A 192 -6.21 19.65 -8.22
N PHE A 193 -5.06 19.15 -8.68
CA PHE A 193 -4.79 17.73 -8.84
C PHE A 193 -4.97 16.94 -7.52
N PHE A 194 -4.46 17.47 -6.40
CA PHE A 194 -4.59 16.79 -5.09
C PHE A 194 -5.97 16.93 -4.46
N TRP A 195 -6.73 17.96 -4.83
CA TRP A 195 -8.05 18.25 -4.26
C TRP A 195 -9.20 17.51 -4.96
N ASP A 196 -9.01 17.11 -6.22
CA ASP A 196 -10.04 16.47 -7.03
C ASP A 196 -10.15 14.96 -6.76
N ASP A 197 -11.05 14.60 -5.85
CA ASP A 197 -11.37 13.20 -5.52
C ASP A 197 -12.05 12.45 -6.67
N GLU A 198 -12.80 13.16 -7.52
CA GLU A 198 -13.53 12.57 -8.64
C GLU A 198 -12.54 12.16 -9.73
N PHE A 199 -11.61 13.05 -10.08
CA PHE A 199 -10.49 12.74 -10.96
C PHE A 199 -9.63 11.61 -10.39
N ARG A 200 -9.42 11.58 -9.06
CA ARG A 200 -8.69 10.52 -8.37
C ARG A 200 -9.28 9.14 -8.59
N MET A 201 -10.60 9.01 -8.47
CA MET A 201 -11.28 7.74 -8.71
C MET A 201 -11.48 7.43 -10.20
N LYS A 202 -11.97 8.39 -10.99
CA LYS A 202 -12.29 8.18 -12.41
C LYS A 202 -11.04 8.03 -13.27
N GLY A 203 -10.01 8.83 -13.00
CA GLY A 203 -8.72 8.78 -13.67
C GLY A 203 -7.84 7.61 -13.23
N LYS A 204 -8.25 6.85 -12.19
CA LYS A 204 -7.56 5.67 -11.65
C LYS A 204 -6.07 5.90 -11.34
N TRP A 205 -5.70 7.11 -10.93
CA TRP A 205 -4.30 7.37 -10.56
C TRP A 205 -4.00 6.92 -9.13
N ASP A 206 -5.00 6.88 -8.24
CA ASP A 206 -4.92 6.26 -6.92
C ASP A 206 -5.85 5.05 -6.85
N ASP A 207 -5.31 3.89 -7.19
CA ASP A 207 -6.04 2.62 -7.13
C ASP A 207 -6.57 2.29 -5.73
N MET A 208 -6.05 2.91 -4.67
CA MET A 208 -6.47 2.58 -3.31
C MET A 208 -7.77 3.27 -2.90
N LEU A 209 -8.20 4.36 -3.55
CA LEU A 209 -9.46 5.03 -3.25
C LEU A 209 -10.61 4.36 -4.02
N ILE A 210 -11.54 3.72 -3.31
CA ILE A 210 -12.64 2.95 -3.93
C ILE A 210 -14.01 3.58 -3.75
N TYR A 211 -14.11 4.57 -2.87
CA TYR A 211 -15.33 5.33 -2.65
C TYR A 211 -14.99 6.72 -2.12
N HIS A 212 -15.69 7.72 -2.63
CA HIS A 212 -15.68 9.07 -2.07
C HIS A 212 -17.10 9.66 -2.08
N ARG A 213 -17.43 10.47 -1.08
CA ARG A 213 -18.64 11.30 -1.06
C ARG A 213 -18.36 12.59 -0.29
N THR A 214 -18.71 13.73 -0.87
CA THR A 214 -18.76 15.00 -0.12
C THR A 214 -20.01 15.01 0.76
N LEU A 215 -19.81 15.15 2.08
CA LEU A 215 -20.90 15.20 3.05
C LEU A 215 -21.35 16.63 3.33
N MET A 216 -20.40 17.57 3.33
CA MET A 216 -20.66 18.97 3.60
C MET A 216 -19.61 19.82 2.89
N GLU A 217 -20.03 21.00 2.43
CA GLU A 217 -19.14 22.02 1.88
C GLU A 217 -19.60 23.40 2.36
N CYS A 218 -18.71 24.12 3.05
CA CYS A 218 -18.96 25.47 3.53
C CYS A 218 -18.40 26.48 2.52
N THR A 219 -19.27 27.10 1.73
CA THR A 219 -18.88 28.07 0.68
C THR A 219 -18.19 29.32 1.23
N LYS A 220 -18.42 29.68 2.50
CA LYS A 220 -17.79 30.86 3.13
C LYS A 220 -16.32 30.63 3.47
N THR A 221 -15.97 29.43 3.92
CA THR A 221 -14.62 29.12 4.41
C THR A 221 -13.83 28.20 3.49
N GLY A 222 -14.50 27.50 2.58
CA GLY A 222 -13.92 26.43 1.77
C GLY A 222 -13.70 25.13 2.57
N THR A 223 -14.24 25.02 3.79
CA THR A 223 -14.15 23.78 4.59
C THR A 223 -15.07 22.72 4.00
N MET A 224 -14.53 21.52 3.79
CA MET A 224 -15.29 20.37 3.33
C MET A 224 -15.22 19.23 4.36
N ILE A 225 -16.31 18.48 4.46
CA ILE A 225 -16.31 17.16 5.11
C ILE A 225 -16.52 16.12 4.03
N VAL A 226 -15.58 15.19 3.91
CA VAL A 226 -15.60 14.12 2.90
C VAL A 226 -15.52 12.75 3.56
N HIS A 227 -16.22 11.79 2.96
CA HIS A 227 -16.19 10.39 3.34
C HIS A 227 -15.38 9.62 2.31
N TRP A 228 -14.29 8.99 2.71
CA TRP A 228 -13.44 8.15 1.87
C TRP A 228 -13.43 6.70 2.35
N VAL A 229 -13.45 5.76 1.41
CA VAL A 229 -13.10 4.35 1.68
C VAL A 229 -11.90 3.97 0.85
N ARG A 230 -10.84 3.50 1.51
CA ARG A 230 -9.62 3.03 0.86
C ARG A 230 -9.51 1.51 0.96
N LYS A 231 -9.25 0.85 -0.17
CA LYS A 231 -8.93 -0.59 -0.19
C LYS A 231 -7.54 -0.82 0.35
N PHE A 232 -7.39 -1.85 1.17
CA PHE A 232 -6.10 -2.34 1.62
C PHE A 232 -5.83 -3.71 0.98
N PRO A 233 -4.58 -4.20 0.99
CA PRO A 233 -4.28 -5.56 0.59
C PRO A 233 -5.21 -6.57 1.28
N PHE A 234 -5.53 -7.67 0.61
CA PHE A 234 -6.62 -8.60 0.98
C PHE A 234 -6.56 -9.18 2.41
N PHE A 235 -5.41 -9.11 3.08
CA PHE A 235 -5.23 -9.51 4.47
C PHE A 235 -5.68 -8.44 5.48
N CYS A 236 -6.16 -7.29 5.02
CA CYS A 236 -6.65 -6.18 5.83
C CYS A 236 -8.05 -5.75 5.38
N SER A 237 -8.87 -5.33 6.33
CA SER A 237 -10.14 -4.68 6.03
C SER A 237 -9.90 -3.33 5.34
N ASN A 238 -10.86 -2.93 4.50
CA ASN A 238 -10.90 -1.58 3.95
C ASN A 238 -10.94 -0.54 5.09
N ARG A 239 -10.32 0.61 4.87
CA ARG A 239 -10.32 1.71 5.84
C ARG A 239 -11.30 2.78 5.43
N GLU A 240 -12.22 3.08 6.35
CA GLU A 240 -13.21 4.14 6.21
C GLU A 240 -12.74 5.39 6.96
N TYR A 241 -12.88 6.56 6.35
CA TYR A 241 -12.48 7.84 6.91
C TYR A 241 -13.56 8.90 6.72
N ILE A 242 -13.91 9.62 7.79
CA ILE A 242 -14.57 10.91 7.70
C ILE A 242 -13.50 11.97 7.90
N ILE A 243 -13.37 12.88 6.95
CA ILE A 243 -12.24 13.79 6.84
C ILE A 243 -12.78 15.21 6.75
N GLY A 244 -12.36 16.08 7.66
CA GLY A 244 -12.44 17.52 7.49
C GLY A 244 -11.22 17.99 6.70
N ARG A 245 -11.43 18.79 5.65
CA ARG A 245 -10.32 19.38 4.89
C ARG A 245 -10.61 20.82 4.50
N ARG A 246 -9.56 21.63 4.38
CA ARG A 246 -9.65 23.01 3.91
C ARG A 246 -8.34 23.46 3.24
N ILE A 247 -8.47 24.37 2.27
CA ILE A 247 -7.35 25.07 1.63
C ILE A 247 -7.32 26.53 2.09
N TRP A 248 -6.13 27.02 2.43
CA TRP A 248 -5.84 28.44 2.60
C TRP A 248 -4.92 28.90 1.47
N ASP A 249 -5.19 30.10 0.95
CA ASP A 249 -4.40 30.77 -0.07
C ASP A 249 -3.67 31.96 0.57
N SER A 250 -2.33 31.96 0.53
CA SER A 250 -1.51 33.09 1.00
C SER A 250 -1.04 34.01 -0.12
N GLY A 251 -1.50 33.81 -1.36
CA GLY A 251 -1.08 34.50 -2.58
C GLY A 251 0.24 34.00 -3.15
N THR A 252 1.10 33.40 -2.32
CA THR A 252 2.39 32.81 -2.72
C THR A 252 2.45 31.31 -2.52
N ALA A 253 1.57 30.75 -1.69
CA ALA A 253 1.51 29.35 -1.36
C ALA A 253 0.08 28.93 -1.01
N TYR A 254 -0.18 27.64 -1.18
CA TYR A 254 -1.42 27.01 -0.76
C TYR A 254 -1.14 26.07 0.42
N TYR A 255 -1.94 26.19 1.47
CA TYR A 255 -1.88 25.30 2.63
C TYR A 255 -3.13 24.45 2.67
N CYS A 256 -2.96 23.13 2.52
CA CYS A 256 -4.06 22.17 2.53
C CYS A 256 -4.00 21.38 3.84
N VAL A 257 -4.98 21.55 4.71
CA VAL A 257 -5.11 20.77 5.94
C VAL A 257 -6.17 19.70 5.74
N THR A 258 -5.87 18.48 6.17
CA THR A 258 -6.78 17.33 6.12
C THR A 258 -6.70 16.61 7.46
N LYS A 259 -7.82 16.44 8.14
CA LYS A 259 -7.93 15.91 9.50
C LYS A 259 -9.04 14.88 9.59
N GLY A 260 -8.76 13.75 10.24
CA GLY A 260 -9.80 12.76 10.55
C GLY A 260 -10.78 13.31 11.58
N LEU A 261 -12.08 13.22 11.29
CA LEU A 261 -13.14 13.50 12.23
C LEU A 261 -13.60 12.20 12.88
N CYS A 262 -13.83 12.23 14.18
CA CYS A 262 -14.52 11.13 14.84
C CYS A 262 -15.98 11.17 14.38
N LYS A 263 -16.53 10.01 13.95
CA LYS A 263 -17.98 9.87 13.86
C LYS A 263 -18.52 10.05 15.27
N GLU A 264 -19.22 11.15 15.56
CA GLU A 264 -20.10 11.17 16.72
C GLU A 264 -21.16 10.09 16.48
N SER A 265 -21.00 8.94 17.13
CA SER A 265 -22.04 7.94 17.13
C SER A 265 -23.20 8.50 17.95
N LYS A 266 -24.27 8.96 17.30
CA LYS A 266 -25.54 9.31 17.96
C LYS A 266 -26.29 8.10 18.54
N ASP A 267 -25.65 6.92 18.65
CA ASP A 267 -26.25 5.66 19.14
C ASP A 267 -25.63 5.12 20.44
N LYS A 268 -24.94 5.94 21.24
CA LYS A 268 -24.54 5.56 22.60
C LYS A 268 -25.02 6.57 23.65
N MET A 269 -26.33 6.72 23.73
CA MET A 269 -27.00 7.19 24.94
C MET A 269 -27.92 6.09 25.47
N TYR A 270 -27.33 4.96 25.84
CA TYR A 270 -27.91 4.11 26.87
C TYR A 270 -27.05 4.24 28.11
N SER A 271 -27.66 4.93 29.08
CA SER A 271 -27.26 5.01 30.46
C SER A 271 -26.88 3.62 30.99
N ALA A 272 -25.70 3.52 31.57
CA ALA A 272 -25.44 2.57 32.63
C ALA A 272 -25.13 3.42 33.87
N GLU A 273 -26.18 3.73 34.63
CA GLU A 273 -26.03 3.99 36.05
C GLU A 273 -25.54 2.70 36.73
N VAL A 274 -24.78 2.91 37.81
CA VAL A 274 -24.18 1.91 38.70
C VAL A 274 -25.21 0.89 39.20
#